data_AF-A0AAW2N136-F1
#
_entry.id   AF-A0AAW2N136-F1
#
_cell.length_a   1.000
_cell.length_b   1.000
_cell.length_c   1.000
_cell.angle_alpha   90.00
_cell.angle_beta   90.00
_cell.angle_gamma   90.00
#
_symmetry.space_group_name_H-M   'P 1'
#
loop_
_entity.id
_entity.type
_entity.pdbx_description
1 polymer ?
#
loop_
_entity_poly.entity_id
_entity_poly.type
_entity_poly.pdbx_seq_one_letter_code
_entity_poly.pdbx_strand_id
1 'polypeptide(L)'
;MKELRLHDMKSHDCHVFMQKLIPIAIREMCHELVWSALTNVNLLFQILCSTILNVNKVQELEDSVATILCNLEKIFPPAFFNSMEHLSVHLPYEVRVGGSVQYR
;
A
#
# COMPACT_ATOMS: atom_id res chain seq x y z
N MET A 1 -17.47 4.72 22.67
CA MET A 1 -16.21 4.10 22.22
C MET A 1 -15.12 5.15 22.38
N LYS A 2 -14.01 4.87 23.05
CA LYS A 2 -12.85 5.78 23.05
C LYS A 2 -12.25 5.73 21.65
N GLU A 3 -12.21 6.84 20.94
CA GLU A 3 -11.55 6.89 19.62
C GLU A 3 -10.06 6.60 19.82
N LEU A 4 -9.58 5.49 19.27
CA LEU A 4 -8.16 5.17 19.22
C LEU A 4 -7.58 5.87 17.99
N ARG A 5 -7.04 7.07 18.20
CA ARG A 5 -6.37 7.85 17.15
C ARG A 5 -4.86 7.76 17.32
N LEU A 6 -4.15 7.59 16.20
CA LEU A 6 -2.72 7.85 16.13
C LEU A 6 -2.52 9.35 16.03
N HIS A 7 -1.77 9.92 16.96
CA HIS A 7 -1.45 11.34 17.03
C HIS A 7 0.04 11.56 16.74
N ASP A 8 0.40 12.78 16.35
CA ASP A 8 1.78 13.26 16.22
C ASP A 8 2.68 12.48 15.23
N MET A 9 2.09 11.77 14.27
CA MET A 9 2.84 11.13 13.18
C MET A 9 3.21 12.15 12.11
N LYS A 10 4.51 12.25 11.78
CA LYS A 10 4.97 13.01 10.62
C LYS A 10 4.77 12.18 9.35
N SER A 11 4.84 12.81 8.18
CA SER A 11 4.72 12.12 6.89
C SER A 11 5.70 10.95 6.75
N HIS A 12 6.93 11.11 7.25
CA HIS A 12 7.93 10.03 7.31
C HIS A 12 7.44 8.82 8.12
N ASP A 13 6.85 9.07 9.29
CA ASP A 13 6.35 8.02 10.18
C ASP A 13 5.17 7.30 9.54
N CYS A 14 4.29 8.03 8.85
CA CYS A 14 3.19 7.45 8.07
C CYS A 14 3.70 6.57 6.93
N HIS A 15 4.74 7.00 6.21
CA HIS A 15 5.37 6.21 5.16
C HIS A 15 5.98 4.91 5.71
N VAL A 16 6.73 4.99 6.80
CA VAL A 16 7.29 3.81 7.47
C VAL A 16 6.18 2.89 7.96
N PHE A 17 5.11 3.45 8.54
CA PHE A 17 3.98 2.68 9.01
C PHE A 17 3.32 1.91 7.87
N MET A 18 3.03 2.59 6.76
CA MET A 18 2.42 2.01 5.57
C MET A 18 3.29 0.92 4.92
N GLN A 19 4.61 1.12 4.89
CA GLN A 19 5.54 0.21 4.25
C GLN A 19 5.99 -0.95 5.13
N LYS A 20 5.94 -0.85 6.46
CA LYS A 20 6.58 -1.84 7.34
C LYS A 20 5.71 -2.33 8.48
N LEU A 21 4.86 -1.46 9.03
CA LEU A 21 4.24 -1.71 10.34
C LEU A 21 2.76 -2.06 10.25
N ILE A 22 2.03 -1.65 9.20
CA ILE A 22 0.59 -1.93 9.05
C ILE A 22 0.27 -3.40 9.33
N PRO A 23 0.86 -4.40 8.63
CA PRO A 23 0.47 -5.79 8.81
C PRO A 23 0.73 -6.31 10.22
N ILE A 24 1.76 -5.79 10.89
CA ILE A 24 2.12 -6.18 12.25
C ILE A 24 1.15 -5.54 13.25
N ALA A 25 0.89 -4.25 13.09
CA ALA A 25 0.07 -3.46 14.00
C ALA A 25 -1.38 -3.96 14.07
N ILE A 26 -1.93 -4.42 12.94
CA ILE A 26 -3.35 -4.79 12.85
C ILE A 26 -3.63 -6.29 12.82
N ARG A 27 -2.59 -7.14 12.92
CA ARG A 27 -2.71 -8.61 12.80
C ARG A 27 -3.77 -9.22 13.71
N GLU A 28 -3.74 -8.87 14.98
CA GLU A 28 -4.66 -9.41 15.99
C GLU A 28 -5.89 -8.49 16.19
N MET A 29 -6.02 -7.43 15.39
CA MET A 29 -7.05 -6.41 15.56
C MET A 29 -8.19 -6.50 14.54
N CYS A 30 -8.02 -7.26 13.46
CA CYS A 30 -9.01 -7.32 12.38
C CYS A 30 -9.16 -8.73 11.80
N HIS A 31 -10.23 -8.92 11.02
CA HIS A 31 -10.50 -10.18 10.34
C HIS A 31 -9.41 -10.47 9.29
N GLU A 32 -9.12 -11.74 9.05
CA GLU A 32 -8.05 -12.19 8.14
C GLU A 32 -8.12 -11.56 6.74
N LEU A 33 -9.33 -11.38 6.22
CA LEU A 33 -9.55 -10.71 4.92
C LEU A 33 -9.07 -9.25 4.92
N VAL A 34 -9.36 -8.50 5.99
CA VAL A 34 -8.93 -7.10 6.14
C VAL A 34 -7.42 -7.04 6.28
N TRP A 35 -6.86 -7.93 7.11
CA TRP A 35 -5.43 -8.05 7.30
C TRP A 35 -4.69 -8.38 6.00
N SER A 36 -5.20 -9.35 5.23
CA SER A 36 -4.64 -9.77 3.95
C SER A 36 -4.65 -8.63 2.92
N ALA A 37 -5.77 -7.91 2.79
CA ALA A 37 -5.86 -6.77 1.88
C ALA A 37 -4.87 -5.65 2.24
N LEU A 38 -4.79 -5.27 3.53
CA LEU A 38 -3.85 -4.27 3.99
C LEU A 38 -2.38 -4.73 3.87
N THR A 39 -2.13 -6.03 4.00
CA THR A 39 -0.81 -6.62 3.76
C THR A 39 -0.37 -6.50 2.31
N ASN A 40 -1.30 -6.70 1.36
CA ASN A 40 -1.03 -6.50 -0.06
C ASN A 40 -0.75 -5.03 -0.41
N VAL A 41 -1.47 -4.09 0.21
CA VAL A 41 -1.17 -2.64 0.08
C VAL A 41 0.21 -2.32 0.65
N ASN A 42 0.55 -2.85 1.83
CA ASN A 42 1.89 -2.70 2.39
C ASN A 42 2.97 -3.26 1.44
N LEU A 43 2.75 -4.43 0.84
CA LEU A 43 3.68 -5.04 -0.12
C LEU A 43 3.87 -4.18 -1.38
N LEU A 44 2.77 -3.63 -1.92
CA LEU A 44 2.80 -2.68 -3.04
C LEU A 44 3.76 -1.53 -2.73
N PHE A 45 3.60 -0.85 -1.59
CA PHE A 45 4.49 0.27 -1.22
C PHE A 45 5.92 -0.16 -0.87
N GLN A 46 6.13 -1.39 -0.35
CA GLN A 46 7.49 -1.90 -0.15
C GLN A 46 8.25 -2.08 -1.46
N ILE A 47 7.59 -2.56 -2.52
CA ILE A 47 8.23 -2.74 -3.83
C ILE A 47 8.47 -1.38 -4.48
N LEU A 48 7.46 -0.51 -4.50
CA LEU A 48 7.54 0.82 -5.13
C LEU A 48 8.62 1.71 -4.51
N CYS A 49 8.78 1.66 -3.18
CA CYS A 49 9.73 2.48 -2.44
C CYS A 49 11.06 1.77 -2.15
N SER A 50 11.31 0.62 -2.78
CA SER A 50 12.58 -0.10 -2.62
C SER A 50 13.75 0.71 -3.19
N THR A 51 14.86 0.74 -2.45
CA THR A 51 16.13 1.32 -2.91
C THR A 51 16.70 0.52 -4.08
N ILE A 52 16.52 -0.80 -4.07
CA ILE A 52 16.96 -1.69 -5.15
C ILE A 52 15.73 -2.14 -5.93
N LEU A 53 15.66 -1.77 -7.20
CA LEU A 53 14.53 -2.12 -8.06
C LEU A 53 14.74 -3.47 -8.71
N ASN A 54 13.86 -4.43 -8.42
CA ASN A 54 13.81 -5.71 -9.11
C ASN A 54 12.71 -5.65 -10.18
N VAL A 55 13.09 -5.56 -11.45
CA VAL A 55 12.18 -5.40 -12.59
C VAL A 55 11.10 -6.49 -12.64
N ASN A 56 11.46 -7.75 -12.37
CA ASN A 56 10.51 -8.86 -12.40
C ASN A 56 9.42 -8.67 -11.34
N LYS A 57 9.79 -8.28 -10.12
CA LYS A 57 8.82 -7.99 -9.05
C LYS A 57 7.92 -6.80 -9.39
N VAL A 58 8.44 -5.82 -10.10
CA VAL A 58 7.65 -4.65 -10.52
C VAL A 58 6.65 -5.04 -11.62
N GLN A 59 7.04 -5.91 -12.56
CA GLN A 59 6.13 -6.43 -13.57
C GLN A 59 5.01 -7.29 -12.96
N GLU A 60 5.36 -8.19 -12.03
CA GLU A 60 4.35 -8.94 -11.26
C GLU A 60 3.40 -7.99 -10.50
N LEU A 61 3.91 -6.86 -10.02
CA LEU A 61 3.11 -5.83 -9.36
C LEU A 61 2.21 -5.06 -10.33
N GLU A 62 2.69 -4.75 -11.54
CA GLU A 62 1.86 -4.17 -12.62
C GLU A 62 0.64 -5.04 -12.93
N ASP A 63 0.83 -6.37 -13.00
CA ASP A 63 -0.24 -7.31 -13.30
C ASP A 63 -1.22 -7.48 -12.11
N SER A 64 -0.74 -7.32 -10.88
CA SER A 64 -1.52 -7.61 -9.67
C SER A 64 -2.13 -6.37 -8.99
N VAL A 65 -1.63 -5.15 -9.24
CA VAL A 65 -2.04 -3.94 -8.52
C VAL A 65 -3.54 -3.64 -8.64
N ALA A 66 -4.15 -3.86 -9.81
CA ALA A 66 -5.59 -3.70 -9.99
C ALA A 66 -6.38 -4.65 -9.08
N THR A 67 -5.93 -5.91 -8.97
CA THR A 67 -6.54 -6.90 -8.08
C THR A 67 -6.37 -6.53 -6.61
N ILE A 68 -5.21 -6.00 -6.23
CA ILE A 68 -4.95 -5.52 -4.86
C ILE A 68 -5.95 -4.40 -4.49
N LEU A 69 -6.11 -3.41 -5.38
CA LEU A 69 -7.04 -2.30 -5.17
C LEU A 69 -8.50 -2.78 -5.11
N CYS A 70 -8.93 -3.64 -6.03
CA CYS A 70 -10.28 -4.20 -6.01
C CYS A 70 -10.55 -5.03 -4.74
N ASN A 71 -9.56 -5.76 -4.21
CA ASN A 71 -9.73 -6.50 -2.97
C ASN A 71 -9.84 -5.56 -1.75
N LEU A 72 -9.15 -4.42 -1.77
CA LEU A 72 -9.32 -3.38 -0.77
C LEU A 72 -10.73 -2.76 -0.85
N GLU A 73 -11.21 -2.49 -2.08
CA GLU A 73 -12.52 -1.88 -2.35
C GLU A 73 -13.70 -2.73 -1.91
N LYS A 74 -13.57 -4.06 -1.98
CA LYS A 74 -14.58 -4.99 -1.47
C LYS A 74 -14.74 -4.95 0.05
N ILE A 75 -13.75 -4.43 0.78
CA ILE A 75 -13.68 -4.48 2.24
C ILE A 75 -14.04 -3.13 2.85
N PHE A 76 -13.49 -2.04 2.31
CA PHE A 76 -13.70 -0.71 2.85
C PHE A 76 -14.94 -0.04 2.24
N PRO A 77 -15.63 0.86 2.99
CA PRO A 77 -16.81 1.55 2.48
C PRO A 77 -16.49 2.33 1.19
N PRO A 78 -17.46 2.49 0.25
CA PRO A 78 -17.26 3.27 -0.97
C PRO A 78 -16.78 4.71 -0.72
N ALA A 79 -17.17 5.31 0.42
CA ALA A 79 -16.72 6.64 0.83
C ALA A 79 -15.20 6.75 1.10
N PHE A 80 -14.51 5.62 1.28
CA PHE A 80 -13.05 5.57 1.43
C PHE A 80 -12.34 5.70 0.07
N PHE A 81 -12.97 5.26 -1.03
CA PHE A 81 -12.36 5.30 -2.36
C PHE A 81 -12.87 6.49 -3.15
N ASN A 82 -11.96 7.43 -3.37
CA ASN A 82 -12.10 8.47 -4.38
C ASN A 82 -11.08 8.20 -5.51
N SER A 83 -10.94 9.13 -6.45
CA SER A 83 -10.02 8.96 -7.58
C SER A 83 -8.55 8.78 -7.16
N MET A 84 -8.15 9.27 -6.00
CA MET A 84 -6.76 9.26 -5.54
C MET A 84 -6.26 7.86 -5.21
N GLU A 85 -7.08 7.01 -4.58
CA GLU A 85 -6.69 5.65 -4.22
C GLU A 85 -6.40 4.81 -5.47
N HIS A 86 -7.15 5.04 -6.55
CA HIS A 86 -7.00 4.34 -7.83
C HIS A 86 -5.75 4.76 -8.61
N LEU A 87 -5.18 5.95 -8.39
CA LEU A 87 -3.93 6.37 -9.06
C LEU A 87 -2.77 5.41 -8.78
N SER A 88 -2.83 4.67 -7.67
CA SER A 88 -1.86 3.65 -7.30
C SER A 88 -1.66 2.56 -8.37
N VAL A 89 -2.64 2.37 -9.26
CA VAL A 89 -2.56 1.40 -10.38
C VAL A 89 -1.45 1.74 -11.37
N HIS A 90 -1.07 3.02 -11.50
CA HIS A 90 -0.05 3.47 -12.45
C HIS A 90 1.37 3.40 -11.89
N LEU A 91 1.50 3.41 -10.56
CA LEU A 91 2.80 3.51 -9.89
C LEU A 91 3.78 2.40 -10.26
N PRO A 92 3.37 1.12 -10.38
CA PRO A 92 4.32 0.06 -10.76
C PRO A 92 4.93 0.31 -12.14
N TYR A 93 4.12 0.68 -13.13
CA TYR A 93 4.57 1.05 -14.47
C TYR A 93 5.51 2.25 -14.42
N GLU A 94 5.11 3.31 -13.73
CA GLU A 94 5.92 4.52 -13.59
C GLU A 94 7.29 4.20 -13.00
N VAL A 95 7.36 3.40 -11.93
CA VAL A 95 8.61 2.99 -11.29
C VAL A 95 9.47 2.14 -12.23
N ARG A 96 8.88 1.24 -13.01
CA ARG A 96 9.63 0.43 -14.00
C ARG A 96 10.31 1.30 -15.04
N VAL A 97 9.62 2.31 -15.56
CA VAL A 97 10.17 3.14 -16.66
C VAL A 97 11.04 4.30 -16.19
N GLY A 98 10.73 4.88 -15.02
CA GLY A 98 11.41 6.07 -14.50
C GLY A 98 12.34 5.78 -13.32
N GLY A 99 12.57 4.51 -12.97
CA GLY A 99 13.38 4.11 -11.82
C GLY A 99 12.73 4.38 -10.47
N SER A 100 13.44 4.04 -9.39
CA SER A 100 12.96 4.19 -8.01
C SER A 100 12.75 5.67 -7.64
N VAL A 101 11.65 5.94 -6.91
CA VAL A 101 11.25 7.29 -6.47
C VAL A 101 12.36 7.99 -5.68
N GLN A 102 13.23 7.25 -5.00
CA GLN A 102 14.33 7.81 -4.22
C GLN A 102 15.45 8.44 -5.08
N TYR A 103 15.48 8.13 -6.38
CA TYR A 103 16.49 8.61 -7.32
C TYR A 103 15.92 9.54 -8.40
N ARG A 104 14.69 10.02 -8.21
CA ARG A 104 14.06 11.09 -8.99
C ARG A 104 14.15 12.40 -8.23
#